data_AF-A0A7S4M779-F1
#
_entry.id   AF-A0A7S4M779-F1
#
_cell.length_a   1.000
_cell.length_b   1.000
_cell.length_c   1.000
_cell.angle_alpha   90.00
_cell.angle_beta   90.00
_cell.angle_gamma   90.00
#
_symmetry.space_group_name_H-M   'P 1'
#
loop_
_entity.id
_entity.type
_entity.pdbx_description
1 polymer ?
#
loop_
_entity_poly.entity_id
_entity_poly.type
_entity_poly.pdbx_seq_one_letter_code
_entity_poly.pdbx_strand_id
1 'polypeptide(L)'
;ENYDSTATALDDSCVFVAMGCTDTAASTYTPGANMDDGSCLYDVFGCTDPTSLNYDSLATVEQGCTFVVTGCMDSSGINYAADANTAAACAYEVKGCMSPAAYNYDSTATVDDGSCVVLSPPPSPPPSPP
;
A
#
# COMPACT_ATOMS: atom_id res chain seq x y z
N GLU A 1 -21.01 -31.27 35.74
CA GLU A 1 -21.09 -32.52 36.51
C GLU A 1 -21.66 -32.28 37.91
N ASN A 2 -22.97 -32.43 38.08
CA ASN A 2 -23.62 -32.51 39.40
C ASN A 2 -24.30 -33.88 39.60
N TYR A 3 -23.63 -34.94 39.14
CA TYR A 3 -24.12 -36.31 39.25
C TYR A 3 -24.40 -36.69 40.70
N ASP A 4 -25.64 -37.07 40.98
CA ASP A 4 -26.10 -37.61 42.27
C ASP A 4 -26.55 -39.06 42.07
N SER A 5 -25.82 -40.00 42.66
CA SER A 5 -26.13 -41.43 42.58
C SER A 5 -27.38 -41.83 43.37
N THR A 6 -27.94 -40.93 44.18
CA THR A 6 -29.15 -41.13 44.97
C THR A 6 -30.39 -40.52 44.34
N ALA A 7 -30.25 -39.82 43.21
CA ALA A 7 -31.39 -39.23 42.48
C ALA A 7 -32.33 -40.33 41.94
N THR A 8 -33.60 -40.28 42.33
CA THR A 8 -34.63 -41.24 41.89
C THR A 8 -35.62 -40.67 40.86
N ALA A 9 -35.48 -39.40 40.50
CA ALA A 9 -36.31 -38.70 39.51
C ALA A 9 -35.50 -37.63 38.78
N LEU A 10 -35.89 -37.31 37.54
CA LEU A 10 -35.39 -36.15 36.80
C LEU A 10 -36.06 -34.89 37.34
N ASP A 11 -35.29 -33.96 37.91
CA ASP A 11 -35.78 -32.70 38.47
C ASP A 11 -35.28 -31.48 37.67
N ASP A 12 -34.78 -31.70 36.45
CA ASP A 12 -34.13 -30.72 35.58
C ASP A 12 -32.96 -29.96 36.26
N SER A 13 -32.44 -30.45 37.40
CA SER A 13 -31.28 -29.86 38.07
C SER A 13 -29.95 -30.25 37.41
N CYS A 14 -29.95 -31.22 36.47
CA CYS A 14 -28.76 -31.71 35.78
C CYS A 14 -28.03 -30.58 35.03
N VAL A 15 -26.80 -30.30 35.46
CA VAL A 15 -25.87 -29.39 34.78
C VAL A 15 -25.07 -30.21 33.77
N PHE A 16 -25.50 -30.16 32.51
CA PHE A 16 -24.73 -30.67 31.38
C PHE A 16 -23.52 -29.75 31.16
N VAL A 17 -22.29 -30.27 31.28
CA VAL A 17 -21.09 -29.49 30.98
C VAL A 17 -20.82 -29.55 29.48
N ALA A 18 -20.93 -28.40 28.83
CA ALA A 18 -20.49 -28.18 27.46
C ALA A 18 -19.14 -27.44 27.53
N MET A 19 -18.07 -28.17 27.23
CA MET A 19 -16.72 -27.60 27.18
C MET A 19 -16.49 -26.88 25.85
N GLY A 20 -15.80 -25.74 25.91
CA GLY A 20 -15.41 -24.95 24.76
C GLY A 20 -15.09 -23.52 25.18
N CYS A 21 -14.59 -22.70 24.26
CA CYS A 21 -14.32 -21.30 24.57
C CYS A 21 -15.61 -20.56 24.96
N THR A 22 -15.63 -20.00 26.17
CA THR A 22 -16.80 -19.28 26.70
C THR A 22 -16.75 -17.77 26.47
N ASP A 23 -15.61 -17.23 26.02
CA ASP A 23 -15.45 -15.81 25.73
C ASP A 23 -15.98 -15.46 24.33
N THR A 24 -17.02 -14.62 24.27
CA THR A 24 -17.62 -14.14 23.02
C THR A 24 -16.71 -13.26 22.16
N ALA A 25 -15.62 -12.74 22.73
CA ALA A 25 -14.63 -11.95 22.01
C ALA A 25 -13.55 -12.82 21.32
N ALA A 26 -13.46 -14.11 21.66
CA ALA A 26 -12.55 -15.03 21.01
C ALA A 26 -13.07 -15.44 19.62
N SER A 27 -12.17 -15.62 18.65
CA SER A 27 -12.52 -16.10 17.31
C SER A 27 -12.94 -17.58 17.31
N THR A 28 -12.64 -18.32 18.37
CA THR A 28 -13.09 -19.70 18.59
C THR A 28 -14.22 -19.84 19.61
N TYR A 29 -14.95 -18.75 19.91
CA TYR A 29 -16.13 -18.78 20.78
C TYR A 29 -17.07 -19.94 20.42
N THR A 30 -17.47 -20.73 21.42
CA THR A 30 -18.36 -21.88 21.26
C THR A 30 -19.74 -21.57 21.84
N PRO A 31 -20.76 -21.28 21.01
CA PRO A 31 -22.11 -21.04 21.51
C PRO A 31 -22.64 -22.23 22.31
N GLY A 32 -23.11 -21.96 23.53
CA GLY A 32 -23.64 -22.99 24.44
C GLY A 32 -22.58 -23.68 25.31
N ALA A 33 -21.28 -23.39 25.14
CA ALA A 33 -20.27 -23.78 26.13
C ALA A 33 -20.55 -23.06 27.46
N ASN A 34 -20.45 -23.80 28.56
CA ASN A 34 -20.66 -23.29 29.92
C ASN A 34 -19.47 -23.57 30.84
N MET A 35 -18.41 -24.14 30.30
CA MET A 35 -17.12 -24.33 30.97
C MET A 35 -16.01 -24.08 29.97
N ASP A 36 -15.13 -23.13 30.29
CA ASP A 36 -13.95 -22.84 29.47
C ASP A 36 -12.97 -24.01 29.54
N ASP A 37 -12.54 -24.48 28.38
CA ASP A 37 -11.54 -25.54 28.23
C ASP A 37 -10.16 -25.00 27.82
N GLY A 38 -10.01 -23.67 27.75
CA GLY A 38 -8.78 -23.02 27.33
C GLY A 38 -8.56 -23.01 25.82
N SER A 39 -9.57 -23.38 25.02
CA SER A 39 -9.50 -23.35 23.54
C SER A 39 -9.68 -21.96 22.92
N CYS A 40 -9.85 -20.91 23.72
CA CYS A 40 -10.03 -19.55 23.23
C CYS A 40 -8.80 -19.05 22.46
N LEU A 41 -9.00 -18.73 21.19
CA LEU A 41 -8.05 -18.01 20.35
C LEU A 41 -8.60 -16.61 20.09
N TYR A 42 -7.71 -15.63 20.06
CA TYR A 42 -8.06 -14.24 19.81
C TYR A 42 -7.37 -13.79 18.53
N ASP A 43 -8.09 -12.99 17.75
CA ASP A 43 -7.53 -12.41 16.55
C ASP A 43 -6.48 -11.37 16.91
N VAL A 44 -5.29 -11.52 16.33
CA VAL A 44 -4.23 -10.52 16.36
C VAL A 44 -4.26 -9.81 15.02
N PHE A 45 -4.71 -8.55 15.03
CA PHE A 45 -4.80 -7.74 13.83
C PHE A 45 -3.43 -7.14 13.50
N GLY A 46 -3.01 -7.29 12.25
CA GLY A 46 -1.76 -6.74 11.74
C GLY A 46 -1.51 -7.18 10.30
N CYS A 47 -0.38 -6.78 9.73
CA CYS A 47 -0.05 -7.20 8.37
C CYS A 47 0.64 -8.56 8.37
N THR A 48 0.06 -9.55 7.71
CA THR A 48 0.57 -10.92 7.56
C THR A 48 1.46 -11.09 6.32
N ASP A 49 1.53 -10.08 5.43
CA ASP A 49 2.39 -10.10 4.25
C ASP A 49 3.85 -9.73 4.60
N PRO A 50 4.82 -10.66 4.44
CA PRO A 50 6.23 -10.43 4.76
C PRO A 50 6.94 -9.43 3.82
N THR A 51 6.29 -9.03 2.72
CA THR A 51 6.80 -8.00 1.80
C THR A 51 6.38 -6.58 2.18
N SER A 52 5.47 -6.43 3.16
CA SER A 52 5.05 -5.14 3.67
C SER A 52 6.10 -4.51 4.60
N LEU A 53 6.05 -3.18 4.73
CA LEU A 53 6.91 -2.41 5.65
C LEU A 53 6.56 -2.62 7.13
N ASN A 54 5.34 -3.04 7.41
CA ASN A 54 4.81 -3.23 8.76
C ASN A 54 4.35 -4.68 9.01
N TYR A 55 5.06 -5.64 8.40
CA TYR A 55 4.83 -7.06 8.62
C TYR A 55 4.88 -7.41 10.11
N ASP A 56 3.85 -8.10 10.57
CA ASP A 56 3.70 -8.65 11.91
C ASP A 56 3.52 -10.17 11.81
N SER A 57 4.56 -10.90 12.22
CA SER A 57 4.55 -12.36 12.24
C SER A 57 3.59 -12.98 13.25
N LEU A 58 3.09 -12.19 14.21
CA LEU A 58 2.10 -12.64 15.20
C LEU A 58 0.67 -12.36 14.75
N ALA A 59 0.46 -11.57 13.70
CA ALA A 59 -0.86 -11.29 13.17
C ALA A 59 -1.52 -12.58 12.65
N THR A 60 -2.76 -12.79 13.06
CA THR A 60 -3.60 -13.92 12.61
C THR A 60 -4.68 -13.46 11.64
N VAL A 61 -4.93 -12.15 11.54
CA VAL A 61 -5.89 -11.53 10.62
C VAL A 61 -5.24 -10.38 9.88
N GLU A 62 -5.22 -10.47 8.55
CA GLU A 62 -4.66 -9.48 7.63
C GLU A 62 -5.39 -8.14 7.73
N GLN A 63 -4.71 -7.13 8.29
CA GLN A 63 -5.20 -5.75 8.36
C GLN A 63 -4.06 -4.73 8.33
N GLY A 64 -4.30 -3.60 7.66
CA GLY A 64 -3.47 -2.39 7.79
C GLY A 64 -2.07 -2.46 7.15
N CYS A 65 -1.86 -3.28 6.12
CA CYS A 65 -0.58 -3.37 5.44
C CYS A 65 -0.14 -2.06 4.78
N THR A 66 1.13 -1.73 4.94
CA THR A 66 1.82 -0.60 4.31
C THR A 66 2.86 -1.14 3.34
N PHE A 67 2.62 -0.96 2.05
CA PHE A 67 3.55 -1.38 1.01
C PHE A 67 4.43 -0.23 0.55
N VAL A 68 5.62 -0.56 0.04
CA VAL A 68 6.55 0.43 -0.49
C VAL A 68 5.91 1.18 -1.67
N VAL A 69 5.79 2.48 -1.53
CA VAL A 69 5.48 3.42 -2.61
C VAL A 69 6.71 4.30 -2.80
N THR A 70 7.40 4.08 -3.91
CA THR A 70 8.61 4.82 -4.26
C THR A 70 8.27 6.03 -5.11
N GLY A 71 8.72 7.21 -4.71
CA GLY A 71 8.49 8.42 -5.49
C GLY A 71 9.22 9.65 -4.94
N CYS A 72 9.27 10.69 -5.77
CA CYS A 72 9.71 12.01 -5.36
C CYS A 72 8.60 12.69 -4.54
N MET A 73 9.00 13.48 -3.54
CA MET A 73 8.07 14.25 -2.69
C MET A 73 7.86 15.70 -3.17
N ASP A 74 8.59 16.14 -4.19
CA ASP A 74 8.39 17.43 -4.85
C ASP A 74 7.35 17.29 -5.97
N SER A 75 6.24 18.03 -5.88
CA SER A 75 5.16 18.04 -6.87
C SER A 75 5.57 18.50 -8.26
N SER A 76 6.75 19.12 -8.39
CA SER A 76 7.32 19.57 -9.67
C SER A 76 8.09 18.44 -10.37
N GLY A 77 8.36 17.34 -9.68
CA GLY A 77 9.06 16.18 -10.23
C GLY A 77 8.14 15.31 -11.10
N ILE A 78 8.68 14.79 -12.19
CA ILE A 78 7.99 13.86 -13.11
C ILE A 78 7.62 12.56 -12.40
N ASN A 79 8.46 12.10 -11.47
CA ASN A 79 8.21 10.91 -10.64
C ASN A 79 7.63 11.26 -9.26
N TYR A 80 6.93 12.39 -9.15
CA TYR A 80 6.21 12.76 -7.94
C TYR A 80 5.16 11.70 -7.58
N ALA A 81 5.16 11.27 -6.32
CA ALA A 81 4.09 10.47 -5.75
C ALA A 81 3.74 11.02 -4.36
N ALA A 82 2.51 11.51 -4.21
CA ALA A 82 2.03 12.16 -2.99
C ALA A 82 1.97 11.19 -1.79
N ASP A 83 1.78 9.91 -2.07
CA ASP A 83 1.72 8.81 -1.13
C ASP A 83 3.05 8.05 -1.00
N ALA A 84 4.15 8.60 -1.56
CA ALA A 84 5.47 8.01 -1.41
C ALA A 84 5.84 7.90 0.07
N ASN A 85 6.01 6.65 0.52
CA ASN A 85 6.59 6.35 1.83
C ASN A 85 8.08 5.98 1.74
N THR A 86 8.61 5.88 0.52
CA THR A 86 10.02 5.65 0.24
C THR A 86 10.50 6.71 -0.74
N ALA A 87 11.34 7.62 -0.26
CA ALA A 87 11.80 8.76 -1.05
C ALA A 87 12.72 8.30 -2.20
N ALA A 88 12.44 8.78 -3.40
CA ALA A 88 13.29 8.63 -4.57
C ALA A 88 13.86 9.99 -5.01
N ALA A 89 14.97 9.94 -5.76
CA ALA A 89 15.48 11.14 -6.42
C ALA A 89 14.45 11.70 -7.40
N CYS A 90 14.29 13.02 -7.40
CA CYS A 90 13.35 13.69 -8.29
C CYS A 90 13.93 13.80 -9.70
N ALA A 91 13.13 13.39 -10.69
CA ALA A 91 13.37 13.67 -12.08
C ALA A 91 12.60 14.93 -12.46
N TYR A 92 13.26 15.90 -13.09
CA TYR A 92 12.63 17.13 -13.56
C TYR A 92 12.71 17.21 -15.08
N GLU A 93 11.75 17.91 -15.68
CA GLU A 93 11.87 18.28 -17.09
C GLU A 93 12.96 19.34 -17.24
N VAL A 94 13.92 19.08 -18.11
CA VAL A 94 14.90 20.07 -18.55
C VAL A 94 14.40 20.65 -19.86
N LYS A 95 14.06 21.94 -19.84
CA LYS A 95 13.60 22.67 -21.03
C LYS A 95 14.78 23.22 -21.81
N GLY A 96 14.81 22.95 -23.11
CA GLY A 96 15.82 23.48 -24.03
C GLY A 96 15.61 22.95 -25.44
N CYS A 97 16.41 23.41 -26.40
CA CYS A 97 16.27 22.97 -27.78
C CYS A 97 16.75 21.52 -27.96
N MET A 98 15.85 20.62 -28.38
CA MET A 98 16.19 19.20 -28.60
C MET A 98 16.68 18.88 -30.02
N SER A 99 16.70 19.86 -30.93
CA SER A 99 17.10 19.65 -32.33
C SER A 99 18.63 19.66 -32.49
N PRO A 100 19.28 18.55 -32.90
CA PRO A 100 20.74 18.51 -33.07
C PRO A 100 21.26 19.40 -34.20
N ALA A 101 20.38 19.89 -35.07
CA ALA A 101 20.72 20.81 -36.17
C ALA A 101 20.62 22.29 -35.77
N ALA A 102 20.15 22.61 -34.56
CA ALA A 102 20.06 23.96 -34.06
C ALA A 102 21.37 24.41 -33.38
N TYR A 103 21.66 25.71 -33.42
CA TYR A 103 22.87 26.27 -32.80
C TYR A 103 22.88 26.19 -31.29
N ASN A 104 21.70 26.25 -30.68
CA ASN A 104 21.50 26.17 -29.24
C ASN A 104 20.96 24.80 -28.81
N TYR A 105 21.31 23.74 -29.54
CA TYR A 105 21.00 22.37 -29.12
C TYR A 105 21.47 22.12 -27.68
N ASP A 106 20.57 21.67 -26.83
CA ASP A 106 20.83 21.27 -25.45
C ASP A 106 20.66 19.75 -25.34
N SER A 107 21.78 19.04 -25.16
CA SER A 107 21.77 17.58 -25.02
C SER A 107 21.22 17.11 -23.67
N THR A 108 21.01 18.02 -22.71
CA THR A 108 20.39 17.72 -21.42
C THR A 108 18.89 17.96 -21.42
N ALA A 109 18.36 18.66 -22.44
CA ALA A 109 16.93 18.91 -22.57
C ALA A 109 16.14 17.61 -22.74
N THR A 110 15.12 17.45 -21.90
CA THR A 110 14.16 16.33 -21.97
C THR A 110 12.85 16.76 -22.61
N VAL A 111 12.61 18.06 -22.76
CA VAL A 111 11.43 18.67 -23.39
C VAL A 111 11.86 19.86 -24.24
N ASP A 112 11.41 19.88 -25.50
CA ASP A 112 11.64 21.00 -26.42
C ASP A 112 10.84 22.22 -25.97
N ASP A 113 11.54 23.33 -25.74
CA ASP A 113 10.93 24.59 -25.31
C ASP A 113 10.65 25.55 -26.47
N GLY A 114 10.92 25.12 -27.70
CA GLY A 114 10.72 25.93 -28.91
C GLY A 114 11.75 27.05 -29.07
N SER A 115 12.81 27.08 -28.27
CA SER A 115 13.88 28.08 -28.37
C SER A 115 14.88 27.79 -29.50
N CYS A 116 14.70 26.71 -30.27
CA CYS A 116 15.65 26.29 -31.31
C CYS A 116 15.94 27.39 -32.35
N VAL A 117 17.23 27.71 -32.49
CA VAL A 117 17.75 28.65 -33.49
C VAL A 117 18.34 27.85 -34.64
N VAL A 118 17.58 27.76 -35.72
CA VAL A 118 18.05 27.27 -37.02
C VAL A 118 18.45 28.46 -37.89
N LEU A 119 19.38 28.25 -38.83
CA LEU A 119 19.67 29.27 -39.85
C LEU A 119 18.36 29.72 -40.49
N SER A 120 18.05 31.02 -40.37
CA SER A 120 17.10 31.63 -41.30
C SER A 120 17.64 31.34 -42.71
N PRO A 121 16.81 30.96 -43.69
CA PRO A 121 17.27 30.94 -45.07
C PRO A 121 17.91 32.31 -45.38
N PRO A 122 19.04 32.34 -46.10
CA PRO A 122 19.69 33.61 -46.43
C PRO A 122 18.65 34.54 -47.05
N PRO A 123 18.69 35.86 -46.74
CA PRO A 123 17.74 36.81 -47.30
C PRO A 123 17.68 36.63 -48.81
N SER A 124 16.47 36.60 -49.36
CA SER A 124 16.23 36.42 -50.78
C SER A 124 17.18 37.30 -51.58
N PRO A 125 17.84 36.79 -52.64
CA PRO A 125 18.71 37.61 -53.47
C PRO A 125 17.95 38.87 -53.90
N PRO A 126 18.59 40.05 -53.89
CA PRO A 126 17.95 41.26 -54.37
C PRO A 126 17.41 41.02 -55.79
N PRO A 127 16.21 41.52 -56.12
CA PRO A 127 15.61 41.29 -57.43
C PRO A 127 16.56 41.75 -58.53
N SER A 128 16.68 40.93 -59.57
CA SER A 128 17.52 41.22 -60.73
C SER A 128 17.18 42.59 -61.32
N PRO A 129 18.18 43.43 -61.67
CA PRO A 129 17.91 44.70 -62.35
C PRO A 129 17.14 44.48 -63.66
N PRO A 130 16.25 45.41 -64.03
CA PRO A 130 15.41 45.31 -65.23
C PRO A 130 16.21 45.33 -66.54
#